data_AF-A0A7S4J8H3-F1
#
_entry.id   AF-A0A7S4J8H3-F1
#
_cell.length_a   1.000
_cell.length_b   1.000
_cell.length_c   1.000
_cell.angle_alpha   90.00
_cell.angle_beta   90.00
_cell.angle_gamma   90.00
#
_symmetry.space_group_name_H-M   'P 1'
#
loop_
_entity.id
_entity.type
_entity.pdbx_description
1 polymer ?
#
loop_
_entity_poly.entity_id
_entity_poly.type
_entity_poly.pdbx_seq_one_letter_code
_entity_poly.pdbx_strand_id
1 'polypeptide(L)'
;SSSSSSSSGAPSFDDDEGGGGWVAINAAVEESTIGLRSSIERSGGGGFLLEHDEFVRSNITERDVLVVSCGGNDVALKPTPWTALSMLVLVRSPTWMIERGVAPGMGHFVKLFGDATKAYIERVVSLRRPRAVAVCMLYYPDEKASGSWADRTLGALGYDADPTKLQSILRILFERATSRICGKIEGVETIVPVPLYEALDGKNPEDYAARVEPSERGGRKMARLLLDSIDPILRGGGAGSGAGACSTASMPASAENSSGADKPDVRIAAMPSPTHLRS
;
A
#
# COMPACT_ATOMS: atom_id res chain seq x y z
N SER A 1 21.15 44.20 41.80
CA SER A 1 19.79 43.67 41.61
C SER A 1 19.73 42.98 40.26
N SER A 2 19.39 41.68 40.25
CA SER A 2 18.94 40.88 39.11
C SER A 2 19.77 40.87 37.82
N SER A 3 20.77 39.99 37.76
CA SER A 3 21.32 39.42 36.52
C SER A 3 20.60 38.09 36.22
N SER A 4 19.74 38.09 35.21
CA SER A 4 18.99 36.93 34.72
C SER A 4 19.86 36.08 33.81
N SER A 5 20.30 34.92 34.30
CA SER A 5 20.96 33.87 33.50
C SER A 5 19.91 33.00 32.81
N SER A 6 19.72 33.20 31.52
CA SER A 6 18.91 32.34 30.65
C SER A 6 19.73 31.10 30.26
N SER A 7 19.49 29.99 30.95
CA SER A 7 20.00 28.67 30.55
C SER A 7 19.14 28.13 29.41
N SER A 8 19.68 28.16 28.18
CA SER A 8 19.13 27.44 27.04
C SER A 8 19.38 25.94 27.24
N GLY A 9 18.41 25.26 27.87
CA GLY A 9 18.36 23.80 27.87
C GLY A 9 18.04 23.33 26.45
N ALA A 10 19.05 22.79 25.76
CA ALA A 10 18.81 21.97 24.58
C ALA A 10 17.97 20.76 25.00
N PRO A 11 16.99 20.32 24.20
CA PRO A 11 16.25 19.11 24.51
C PRO A 11 17.23 17.94 24.56
N SER A 12 17.37 17.35 25.74
CA SER A 12 17.99 16.04 25.90
C SER A 12 17.17 15.05 25.10
N PHE A 13 17.79 14.46 24.09
CA PHE A 13 17.33 13.19 23.54
C PHE A 13 17.52 12.18 24.67
N ASP A 14 16.44 11.89 25.39
CA ASP A 14 16.44 10.76 26.30
C ASP A 14 16.61 9.52 25.42
N ASP A 15 17.82 8.96 25.51
CA ASP A 15 18.19 7.67 24.99
C ASP A 15 17.27 6.62 25.62
N ASP A 16 16.26 6.18 24.86
CA ASP A 16 15.51 4.96 25.16
C ASP A 16 16.47 3.78 24.87
N GLU A 17 17.35 3.51 25.84
CA GLU A 17 18.34 2.43 25.84
C GLU A 17 17.64 1.07 25.75
N GLY A 18 17.45 0.58 24.52
CA GLY A 18 17.06 -0.81 24.25
C GLY A 18 16.20 -1.03 23.01
N GLY A 19 15.65 0.03 22.39
CA GLY A 19 14.81 -0.09 21.21
C GLY A 19 15.62 -0.05 19.92
N GLY A 20 15.91 -1.20 19.32
CA GLY A 20 16.48 -1.24 17.97
C GLY A 20 15.61 -0.43 16.99
N GLY A 21 16.10 0.73 16.57
CA GLY A 21 15.36 1.62 15.67
C GLY A 21 15.14 0.96 14.31
N TRP A 22 13.91 1.06 13.80
CA TRP A 22 13.59 0.60 12.46
C TRP A 22 14.02 1.64 11.43
N VAL A 23 14.62 1.18 10.33
CA VAL A 23 14.98 2.03 9.19
C VAL A 23 14.08 1.66 8.02
N ALA A 24 13.48 2.67 7.38
CA ALA A 24 12.73 2.50 6.15
C ALA A 24 13.62 2.79 4.94
N ILE A 25 13.72 1.83 4.01
CA ILE A 25 14.38 2.00 2.73
C ILE A 25 13.31 2.08 1.65
N ASN A 26 13.23 3.21 0.96
CA ASN A 26 12.30 3.37 -0.15
C ASN A 26 12.95 2.91 -1.47
N ALA A 27 12.45 1.80 -2.01
CA ALA A 27 12.83 1.27 -3.33
C ALA A 27 11.69 1.37 -4.35
N ALA A 28 10.66 2.18 -4.08
CA ALA A 28 9.56 2.40 -5.01
C ALA A 28 10.01 3.25 -6.20
N VAL A 29 9.47 2.94 -7.38
CA VAL A 29 9.73 3.68 -8.62
C VAL A 29 8.43 4.30 -9.09
N GLU A 30 8.43 5.63 -9.28
CA GLU A 30 7.28 6.40 -9.73
C GLU A 30 6.74 5.88 -11.08
N GLU A 31 5.43 5.91 -11.26
CA GLU A 31 4.71 5.44 -12.45
C GLU A 31 5.03 4.01 -12.93
N SER A 32 5.70 3.20 -12.11
CA SER A 32 6.00 1.81 -12.44
C SER A 32 4.74 0.95 -12.35
N THR A 33 4.68 -0.08 -13.20
CA THR A 33 3.54 -1.00 -13.29
C THR A 33 4.00 -2.43 -13.01
N ILE A 34 3.07 -3.29 -12.62
CA ILE A 34 3.35 -4.74 -12.52
C ILE A 34 3.74 -5.27 -13.90
N GLY A 35 3.13 -4.77 -14.98
CA GLY A 35 3.51 -5.10 -16.35
C GLY A 35 4.99 -4.82 -16.66
N LEU A 36 5.52 -3.67 -16.27
CA LEU A 36 6.95 -3.33 -16.43
C LEU A 36 7.86 -4.27 -15.62
N ARG A 37 7.40 -4.71 -14.46
CA ARG A 37 8.10 -5.62 -13.54
C ARG A 37 7.86 -7.11 -13.82
N SER A 38 7.11 -7.41 -14.88
CA SER A 38 6.70 -8.77 -15.27
C SER A 38 6.94 -9.09 -16.74
N SER A 39 7.37 -8.11 -17.56
CA SER A 39 7.55 -8.34 -18.99
C SER A 39 8.64 -9.39 -19.22
N ILE A 40 8.23 -10.55 -19.70
CA ILE A 40 9.11 -11.64 -20.15
C ILE A 40 9.79 -11.24 -21.47
N GLU A 41 9.16 -10.39 -22.28
CA GLU A 41 9.58 -10.04 -23.64
C GLU A 41 10.95 -9.35 -23.73
N ARG A 42 11.44 -8.72 -22.66
CA ARG A 42 12.77 -8.08 -22.67
C ARG A 42 13.90 -8.97 -22.16
N SER A 43 13.60 -10.14 -21.60
CA SER A 43 14.56 -10.88 -20.77
C SER A 43 14.43 -12.39 -20.92
N GLY A 44 14.53 -12.91 -22.14
CA GLY A 44 14.96 -14.31 -22.41
C GLY A 44 14.38 -15.42 -21.51
N GLY A 45 13.13 -15.32 -21.07
CA GLY A 45 12.44 -16.36 -20.30
C GLY A 45 12.33 -16.16 -18.77
N GLY A 46 12.95 -15.14 -18.18
CA GLY A 46 12.78 -14.78 -16.76
C GLY A 46 12.28 -13.35 -16.64
N GLY A 47 11.11 -13.11 -16.04
CA GLY A 47 10.52 -11.77 -15.96
C GLY A 47 11.49 -10.69 -15.42
N PHE A 48 11.44 -9.49 -15.99
CA PHE A 48 12.33 -8.37 -15.67
C PHE A 48 12.00 -7.72 -14.31
N LEU A 49 12.98 -7.62 -13.43
CA LEU A 49 12.95 -6.78 -12.22
C LEU A 49 13.62 -5.44 -12.51
N LEU A 50 13.14 -4.34 -11.91
CA LEU A 50 13.83 -3.05 -12.02
C LEU A 50 15.11 -3.07 -11.17
N GLU A 51 16.05 -2.16 -11.42
CA GLU A 51 17.31 -2.05 -10.63
C GLU A 51 17.05 -1.92 -9.12
N HIS A 52 15.98 -1.22 -8.74
CA HIS A 52 15.57 -1.06 -7.34
C HIS A 52 15.06 -2.39 -6.73
N ASP A 53 14.37 -3.21 -7.52
CA ASP A 53 13.92 -4.53 -7.09
C ASP A 53 15.08 -5.51 -6.97
N GLU A 54 16.04 -5.40 -7.87
CA GLU A 54 17.29 -6.17 -7.84
C GLU A 54 18.13 -5.84 -6.61
N PHE A 55 18.19 -4.56 -6.25
CA PHE A 55 18.80 -4.11 -5.00
C PHE A 55 18.10 -4.75 -3.79
N VAL A 56 16.76 -4.68 -3.72
CA VAL A 56 15.99 -5.32 -2.64
C VAL A 56 16.23 -6.82 -2.61
N ARG A 57 16.11 -7.50 -3.75
CA ARG A 57 16.30 -8.95 -3.89
C ARG A 57 17.66 -9.43 -3.39
N SER A 58 18.70 -8.64 -3.65
CA SER A 58 20.08 -9.00 -3.29
C SER A 58 20.42 -8.69 -1.83
N ASN A 59 19.71 -7.76 -1.19
CA ASN A 59 20.07 -7.24 0.12
C ASN A 59 19.07 -7.56 1.23
N ILE A 60 17.82 -7.89 0.91
CA ILE A 60 16.79 -8.21 1.90
C ILE A 60 17.18 -9.43 2.73
N THR A 61 16.86 -9.41 4.02
CA THR A 61 17.22 -10.44 4.99
C THR A 61 16.00 -10.93 5.76
N GLU A 62 16.17 -12.04 6.47
CA GLU A 62 15.16 -12.64 7.37
C GLU A 62 14.73 -11.74 8.54
N ARG A 63 15.38 -10.60 8.76
CA ARG A 63 15.01 -9.62 9.78
C ARG A 63 14.11 -8.50 9.24
N ASP A 64 14.00 -8.40 7.92
CA ASP A 64 13.33 -7.30 7.24
C ASP A 64 11.86 -7.61 6.98
N VAL A 65 11.07 -6.55 6.80
CA VAL A 65 9.70 -6.61 6.30
C VAL A 65 9.66 -5.92 4.93
N LEU A 66 9.16 -6.63 3.92
CA LEU A 66 8.95 -6.07 2.60
C LEU A 66 7.53 -5.49 2.50
N VAL A 67 7.39 -4.20 2.19
CA VAL A 67 6.09 -3.59 1.89
C VAL A 67 5.94 -3.46 0.39
N VAL A 68 4.87 -4.02 -0.17
CA VAL A 68 4.59 -4.02 -1.61
C VAL A 68 3.27 -3.31 -1.88
N SER A 69 3.36 -2.18 -2.57
CA SER A 69 2.21 -1.46 -3.13
C SER A 69 2.42 -1.29 -4.63
N CYS A 70 1.66 -2.03 -5.43
CA CYS A 70 1.74 -2.01 -6.89
C CYS A 70 0.38 -2.27 -7.53
N GLY A 71 0.25 -2.01 -8.83
CA GLY A 71 -0.98 -2.24 -9.59
C GLY A 71 -1.85 -0.98 -9.78
N GLY A 72 -1.69 0.06 -8.96
CA GLY A 72 -2.44 1.32 -9.12
C GLY A 72 -2.21 1.97 -10.48
N ASN A 73 -0.94 2.04 -10.90
CA ASN A 73 -0.56 2.63 -12.18
C ASN A 73 -0.97 1.78 -13.39
N ASP A 74 -1.05 0.45 -13.23
CA ASP A 74 -1.59 -0.47 -14.25
C ASP A 74 -3.06 -0.16 -14.55
N VAL A 75 -3.79 0.43 -13.58
CA VAL A 75 -5.19 0.85 -13.76
C VAL A 75 -5.29 2.31 -14.23
N ALA A 76 -4.53 3.22 -13.62
CA ALA A 76 -4.73 4.67 -13.78
C ALA A 76 -3.89 5.32 -14.88
N LEU A 77 -2.58 5.03 -14.93
CA LEU A 77 -1.64 5.79 -15.76
C LEU A 77 -1.31 5.09 -17.08
N LYS A 78 -1.09 3.78 -17.04
CA LYS A 78 -0.64 2.98 -18.19
C LYS A 78 -1.54 1.74 -18.37
N PRO A 79 -2.87 1.90 -18.49
CA PRO A 79 -3.75 0.76 -18.69
C PRO A 79 -3.47 0.13 -20.06
N THR A 80 -3.28 -1.19 -20.06
CA THR A 80 -3.34 -1.93 -21.33
C THR A 80 -4.74 -1.79 -21.93
N PRO A 81 -4.91 -1.93 -23.27
CA PRO A 81 -6.24 -1.88 -23.89
C PRO A 81 -7.24 -2.84 -23.24
N TRP A 82 -6.75 -4.02 -22.83
CA TRP A 82 -7.54 -5.02 -22.10
C TRP A 82 -7.91 -4.58 -20.67
N THR A 83 -7.01 -3.88 -19.97
CA THR A 83 -7.30 -3.31 -18.65
C THR A 83 -8.36 -2.21 -18.75
N ALA A 84 -8.23 -1.31 -19.73
CA ALA A 84 -9.22 -0.27 -19.97
C ALA A 84 -10.61 -0.85 -20.29
N LEU A 85 -10.68 -1.84 -21.19
CA LEU A 85 -11.93 -2.52 -21.51
C LEU A 85 -12.52 -3.26 -20.30
N SER A 86 -11.68 -4.00 -19.56
CA SER A 86 -12.11 -4.72 -18.34
C SER A 86 -12.65 -3.75 -17.30
N MET A 87 -11.99 -2.60 -17.09
CA MET A 87 -12.47 -1.58 -16.17
C MET A 87 -13.81 -1.01 -16.64
N LEU A 88 -13.92 -0.66 -17.92
CA LEU A 88 -15.14 -0.07 -18.51
C LEU A 88 -16.37 -0.97 -18.33
N VAL A 89 -16.21 -2.27 -18.57
CA VAL A 89 -17.29 -3.25 -18.40
C VAL A 89 -17.59 -3.46 -16.91
N LEU A 90 -16.55 -3.49 -16.07
CA LEU A 90 -16.71 -3.68 -14.64
C LEU A 90 -17.47 -2.52 -13.99
N VAL A 91 -17.10 -1.26 -14.27
CA VAL A 91 -17.82 -0.08 -13.73
C VAL A 91 -19.21 0.10 -14.33
N ARG A 92 -19.55 -0.57 -15.44
CA ARG A 92 -20.92 -0.60 -15.97
C ARG A 92 -21.76 -1.76 -15.42
N SER A 93 -21.13 -2.73 -14.75
CA SER A 93 -21.84 -3.90 -14.22
C SER A 93 -22.75 -3.52 -13.03
N PRO A 94 -23.92 -4.15 -12.90
CA PRO A 94 -24.73 -4.09 -11.67
C PRO A 94 -23.95 -4.37 -10.40
N THR A 95 -24.22 -3.61 -9.33
CA THR A 95 -23.52 -3.69 -8.04
C THR A 95 -23.57 -5.09 -7.43
N TRP A 96 -24.70 -5.79 -7.52
CA TRP A 96 -24.84 -7.15 -7.02
C TRP A 96 -23.85 -8.15 -7.68
N MET A 97 -23.47 -7.93 -8.95
CA MET A 97 -22.45 -8.76 -9.61
C MET A 97 -21.04 -8.42 -9.11
N ILE A 98 -20.78 -7.14 -8.85
CA ILE A 98 -19.51 -6.66 -8.30
C ILE A 98 -19.32 -7.25 -6.90
N GLU A 99 -20.31 -7.12 -6.03
CA GLU A 99 -20.29 -7.65 -4.65
C GLU A 99 -20.15 -9.17 -4.61
N ARG A 100 -20.75 -9.88 -5.57
CA ARG A 100 -20.54 -11.33 -5.74
C ARG A 100 -19.23 -11.67 -6.44
N GLY A 101 -18.45 -10.69 -6.87
CA GLY A 101 -17.19 -10.84 -7.62
C GLY A 101 -17.30 -11.64 -8.91
N VAL A 102 -18.48 -11.61 -9.55
CA VAL A 102 -18.77 -12.29 -10.82
C VAL A 102 -18.97 -11.32 -11.98
N ALA A 103 -18.87 -10.01 -11.73
CA ALA A 103 -18.97 -8.99 -12.76
C ALA A 103 -17.91 -9.22 -13.86
N PRO A 104 -18.27 -9.08 -15.14
CA PRO A 104 -17.30 -9.20 -16.22
C PRO A 104 -16.17 -8.17 -16.07
N GLY A 105 -14.95 -8.57 -16.41
CA GLY A 105 -13.73 -7.79 -16.13
C GLY A 105 -13.11 -8.04 -14.75
N MET A 106 -13.88 -8.53 -13.75
CA MET A 106 -13.34 -8.84 -12.41
C MET A 106 -12.18 -9.84 -12.47
N GLY A 107 -12.30 -10.88 -13.29
CA GLY A 107 -11.25 -11.90 -13.45
C GLY A 107 -9.91 -11.34 -13.94
N HIS A 108 -9.91 -10.26 -14.73
CA HIS A 108 -8.68 -9.57 -15.14
C HIS A 108 -7.98 -8.95 -13.94
N PHE A 109 -8.71 -8.21 -13.11
CA PHE A 109 -8.15 -7.56 -11.93
C PHE A 109 -7.77 -8.55 -10.82
N VAL A 110 -8.49 -9.66 -10.68
CA VAL A 110 -8.07 -10.75 -9.78
C VAL A 110 -6.72 -11.34 -10.21
N LYS A 111 -6.49 -11.54 -11.51
CA LYS A 111 -5.18 -11.97 -12.01
C LYS A 111 -4.10 -10.92 -11.79
N LEU A 112 -4.40 -9.63 -11.98
CA LEU A 112 -3.45 -8.54 -11.80
C LEU A 112 -3.04 -8.37 -10.31
N PHE A 113 -4.01 -8.16 -9.42
CA PHE A 113 -3.76 -7.92 -7.99
C PHE A 113 -3.48 -9.20 -7.19
N GLY A 114 -3.76 -10.37 -7.77
CA GLY A 114 -3.46 -11.67 -7.18
C GLY A 114 -2.22 -12.28 -7.82
N ASP A 115 -2.41 -12.99 -8.93
CA ASP A 115 -1.37 -13.83 -9.55
C ASP A 115 -0.13 -13.03 -9.99
N ALA A 116 -0.32 -11.88 -10.65
CA ALA A 116 0.80 -11.08 -11.14
C ALA A 116 1.57 -10.39 -10.00
N THR A 117 0.85 -9.90 -8.99
CA THR A 117 1.45 -9.34 -7.76
C THR A 117 2.22 -10.41 -6.99
N LYS A 118 1.65 -11.61 -6.81
CA LYS A 118 2.33 -12.76 -6.21
C LYS A 118 3.60 -13.12 -6.97
N ALA A 119 3.52 -13.28 -8.29
CA ALA A 119 4.66 -13.64 -9.12
C ALA A 119 5.77 -12.57 -9.06
N TYR A 120 5.41 -11.30 -8.97
CA TYR A 120 6.36 -10.21 -8.73
C TYR A 120 7.06 -10.38 -7.38
N ILE A 121 6.31 -10.57 -6.29
CA ILE A 121 6.89 -10.77 -4.96
C ILE A 121 7.82 -11.99 -4.94
N GLU A 122 7.39 -13.11 -5.52
CA GLU A 122 8.20 -14.34 -5.61
C GLU A 122 9.55 -14.11 -6.31
N ARG A 123 9.59 -13.23 -7.32
CA ARG A 123 10.84 -12.84 -7.97
C ARG A 123 11.70 -11.93 -7.09
N VAL A 124 11.10 -10.97 -6.38
CA VAL A 124 11.83 -10.06 -5.47
C VAL A 124 12.45 -10.83 -4.31
N VAL A 125 11.77 -11.84 -3.77
CA VAL A 125 12.26 -12.61 -2.62
C VAL A 125 12.92 -13.94 -3.00
N SER A 126 13.27 -14.13 -4.28
CA SER A 126 13.75 -15.43 -4.77
C SER A 126 15.13 -15.83 -4.23
N LEU A 127 16.00 -14.86 -3.93
CA LEU A 127 17.35 -15.11 -3.41
C LEU A 127 17.38 -15.18 -1.88
N ARG A 128 16.58 -14.33 -1.22
CA ARG A 128 16.52 -14.20 0.23
C ARG A 128 15.10 -13.89 0.67
N ARG A 129 14.69 -14.46 1.80
CA ARG A 129 13.31 -14.37 2.30
C ARG A 129 13.23 -13.36 3.45
N PRO A 130 12.36 -12.34 3.35
CA PRO A 130 12.07 -11.49 4.49
C PRO A 130 11.28 -12.24 5.55
N ARG A 131 11.28 -11.67 6.76
CA ARG A 131 10.43 -12.13 7.85
C ARG A 131 8.96 -12.12 7.47
N ALA A 132 8.56 -11.05 6.79
CA ALA A 132 7.20 -10.85 6.34
C ALA A 132 7.13 -10.01 5.08
N VAL A 133 6.01 -10.15 4.36
CA VAL A 133 5.64 -9.26 3.26
C VAL A 133 4.27 -8.66 3.53
N ALA A 134 4.19 -7.33 3.60
CA ALA A 134 2.94 -6.60 3.61
C ALA A 134 2.51 -6.28 2.17
N VAL A 135 1.38 -6.83 1.72
CA VAL A 135 0.87 -6.66 0.36
C VAL A 135 -0.32 -5.72 0.39
N CYS A 136 -0.17 -4.54 -0.21
CA CYS A 136 -1.14 -3.47 -0.14
C CYS A 136 -2.17 -3.57 -1.27
N MET A 137 -3.44 -3.40 -0.93
CA MET A 137 -4.48 -3.01 -1.88
C MET A 137 -4.62 -1.49 -1.91
N LEU A 138 -5.05 -0.96 -3.05
CA LEU A 138 -5.26 0.47 -3.29
C LEU A 138 -6.24 1.10 -2.28
N TYR A 139 -6.07 2.40 -2.07
CA TYR A 139 -6.99 3.25 -1.33
C TYR A 139 -8.08 3.87 -2.23
N TYR A 140 -9.06 4.53 -1.61
CA TYR A 140 -10.09 5.24 -2.35
C TYR A 140 -9.58 6.62 -2.77
N PRO A 141 -9.77 7.05 -4.04
CA PRO A 141 -9.55 8.44 -4.43
C PRO A 141 -10.46 9.39 -3.65
N ASP A 142 -10.10 10.66 -3.57
CA ASP A 142 -11.00 11.68 -3.02
C ASP A 142 -12.29 11.74 -3.88
N GLU A 143 -13.43 11.72 -3.20
CA GLU A 143 -14.74 11.80 -3.84
C GLU A 143 -14.99 13.19 -4.43
N LYS A 144 -14.31 14.23 -3.93
CA LYS A 144 -14.42 15.59 -4.45
C LYS A 144 -13.44 15.82 -5.60
N ALA A 145 -13.97 16.30 -6.72
CA ALA A 145 -13.15 16.78 -7.82
C ALA A 145 -12.27 17.98 -7.36
N SER A 146 -11.03 18.03 -7.81
CA SER A 146 -10.03 19.02 -7.37
C SER A 146 -9.49 19.90 -8.50
N GLY A 147 -9.97 19.71 -9.73
CA GLY A 147 -9.40 20.30 -10.94
C GLY A 147 -8.14 19.59 -11.43
N SER A 148 -7.85 18.38 -10.92
CA SER A 148 -6.61 17.66 -11.23
C SER A 148 -6.73 16.84 -12.52
N TRP A 149 -5.60 16.30 -12.98
CA TRP A 149 -5.56 15.40 -14.14
C TRP A 149 -6.45 14.16 -13.94
N ALA A 150 -6.63 13.72 -12.70
CA ALA A 150 -7.40 12.52 -12.36
C ALA A 150 -8.91 12.69 -12.54
N ASP A 151 -9.42 13.93 -12.51
CA ASP A 151 -10.87 14.20 -12.58
C ASP A 151 -11.49 13.66 -13.87
N ARG A 152 -10.79 13.81 -15.00
CA ARG A 152 -11.30 13.30 -16.28
C ARG A 152 -11.42 11.76 -16.26
N THR A 153 -10.42 11.08 -15.72
CA THR A 153 -10.39 9.62 -15.65
C THR A 153 -11.45 9.11 -14.68
N LEU A 154 -11.53 9.68 -13.47
CA LEU A 154 -12.49 9.28 -12.45
C LEU A 154 -13.93 9.61 -12.85
N GLY A 155 -14.16 10.76 -13.48
CA GLY A 155 -15.46 11.12 -14.05
C GLY A 155 -15.90 10.16 -15.17
N ALA A 156 -14.98 9.74 -16.05
CA ALA A 156 -15.27 8.74 -17.09
C ALA A 156 -15.63 7.35 -16.51
N LEU A 157 -15.13 7.03 -15.31
CA LEU A 157 -15.47 5.82 -14.57
C LEU A 157 -16.77 5.94 -13.77
N GLY A 158 -17.41 7.13 -13.78
CA GLY A 158 -18.62 7.42 -13.00
C GLY A 158 -18.37 7.66 -11.51
N TYR A 159 -17.11 7.83 -11.11
CA TYR A 159 -16.74 7.97 -9.70
C TYR A 159 -17.32 9.24 -9.06
N ASP A 160 -17.42 10.33 -9.82
CA ASP A 160 -18.02 11.61 -9.36
C ASP A 160 -19.50 11.47 -9.02
N ALA A 161 -20.21 10.54 -9.68
CA ALA A 161 -21.65 10.34 -9.51
C ALA A 161 -21.96 9.27 -8.46
N ASP A 162 -21.17 8.19 -8.44
CA ASP A 162 -21.34 7.07 -7.50
C ASP A 162 -19.97 6.47 -7.13
N PRO A 163 -19.30 7.02 -6.11
CA PRO A 163 -18.00 6.52 -5.68
C PRO A 163 -18.09 5.12 -5.08
N THR A 164 -19.26 4.73 -4.56
CA THR A 164 -19.47 3.45 -3.87
C THR A 164 -19.19 2.25 -4.78
N LYS A 165 -19.36 2.43 -6.09
CA LYS A 165 -19.13 1.38 -7.07
C LYS A 165 -17.66 0.99 -7.21
N LEU A 166 -16.78 1.99 -7.40
CA LEU A 166 -15.34 1.74 -7.47
C LEU A 166 -14.80 1.27 -6.12
N GLN A 167 -15.28 1.83 -5.01
CA GLN A 167 -14.93 1.40 -3.66
C GLN A 167 -15.31 -0.07 -3.43
N SER A 168 -16.49 -0.49 -3.91
CA SER A 168 -16.93 -1.89 -3.82
C SER A 168 -16.09 -2.82 -4.68
N ILE A 169 -15.67 -2.39 -5.88
CA ILE A 169 -14.71 -3.14 -6.70
C ILE A 169 -13.41 -3.36 -5.93
N LEU A 170 -12.84 -2.31 -5.33
CA LEU A 170 -11.57 -2.40 -4.57
C LEU A 170 -11.67 -3.35 -3.36
N ARG A 171 -12.78 -3.30 -2.60
CA ARG A 171 -13.02 -4.24 -1.48
C ARG A 171 -13.07 -5.69 -1.95
N ILE A 172 -13.81 -5.96 -3.01
CA ILE A 172 -13.94 -7.32 -3.54
C ILE A 172 -12.60 -7.81 -4.13
N LEU A 173 -11.82 -6.94 -4.74
CA LEU A 173 -10.48 -7.29 -5.20
C LEU A 173 -9.54 -7.59 -4.03
N PHE A 174 -9.65 -6.86 -2.92
CA PHE A 174 -8.86 -7.17 -1.73
C PHE A 174 -9.16 -8.58 -1.24
N GLU A 175 -10.44 -8.90 -1.04
CA GLU A 175 -10.89 -10.21 -0.57
C GLU A 175 -10.55 -11.36 -1.53
N ARG A 176 -10.66 -11.14 -2.84
CA ARG A 176 -10.53 -12.20 -3.85
C ARG A 176 -9.14 -12.34 -4.45
N ALA A 177 -8.31 -11.31 -4.36
CA ALA A 177 -6.99 -11.28 -4.98
C ALA A 177 -5.91 -11.11 -3.91
N THR A 178 -5.76 -9.90 -3.36
CA THR A 178 -4.65 -9.54 -2.46
C THR A 178 -4.61 -10.40 -1.21
N SER A 179 -5.74 -10.55 -0.51
CA SER A 179 -5.84 -11.39 0.71
C SER A 179 -5.66 -12.88 0.43
N ARG A 180 -5.83 -13.30 -0.84
CA ARG A 180 -5.59 -14.69 -1.24
C ARG A 180 -4.13 -14.98 -1.59
N ILE A 181 -3.23 -14.00 -1.51
CA ILE A 181 -1.78 -14.25 -1.64
C ILE A 181 -1.24 -14.90 -0.36
N CYS A 182 -1.92 -14.74 0.79
CA CYS A 182 -1.50 -15.30 2.06
C CYS A 182 -1.23 -16.80 2.00
N GLY A 183 -0.07 -17.21 2.52
CA GLY A 183 0.38 -18.61 2.52
C GLY A 183 0.78 -19.17 1.16
N LYS A 184 0.90 -18.35 0.10
CA LYS A 184 1.21 -18.81 -1.26
C LYS A 184 2.60 -18.44 -1.76
N ILE A 185 3.40 -17.70 -0.98
CA ILE A 185 4.77 -17.35 -1.35
C ILE A 185 5.70 -18.28 -0.58
N GLU A 186 6.37 -19.17 -1.30
CA GLU A 186 7.28 -20.16 -0.71
C GLU A 186 8.40 -19.48 0.09
N GLY A 187 8.69 -20.01 1.28
CA GLY A 187 9.78 -19.55 2.14
C GLY A 187 9.52 -18.22 2.87
N VAL A 188 8.38 -17.58 2.69
CA VAL A 188 7.98 -16.39 3.47
C VAL A 188 6.98 -16.82 4.53
N GLU A 189 7.35 -16.68 5.80
CA GLU A 189 6.53 -17.16 6.93
C GLU A 189 5.21 -16.40 7.07
N THR A 190 5.25 -15.07 6.89
CA THR A 190 4.09 -14.20 7.12
C THR A 190 3.81 -13.30 5.93
N ILE A 191 2.56 -13.33 5.45
CA ILE A 191 2.04 -12.40 4.45
C ILE A 191 0.91 -11.61 5.08
N VAL A 192 0.99 -10.29 5.05
CA VAL A 192 0.00 -9.38 5.64
C VAL A 192 -0.70 -8.63 4.53
N PRO A 193 -1.98 -8.93 4.23
CA PRO A 193 -2.72 -8.13 3.27
C PRO A 193 -3.16 -6.83 3.94
N VAL A 194 -2.86 -5.68 3.32
CA VAL A 194 -3.13 -4.36 3.89
C VAL A 194 -4.13 -3.59 3.01
N PRO A 195 -5.34 -3.31 3.50
CA PRO A 195 -6.35 -2.56 2.76
C PRO A 195 -6.14 -1.05 2.92
N LEU A 196 -5.35 -0.41 2.06
CA LEU A 196 -5.02 1.02 2.24
C LEU A 196 -6.26 1.94 2.20
N TYR A 197 -7.39 1.48 1.66
CA TYR A 197 -8.65 2.20 1.70
C TYR A 197 -9.22 2.41 3.11
N GLU A 198 -8.73 1.69 4.13
CA GLU A 198 -9.08 1.95 5.52
C GLU A 198 -8.36 3.19 6.07
N ALA A 199 -7.18 3.52 5.54
CA ALA A 199 -6.47 4.75 5.89
C ALA A 199 -6.98 5.97 5.11
N LEU A 200 -7.34 5.75 3.85
CA LEU A 200 -7.74 6.77 2.87
C LEU A 200 -9.07 6.37 2.23
N ASP A 201 -10.16 6.87 2.82
CA ASP A 201 -11.56 6.47 2.55
C ASP A 201 -12.28 7.35 1.52
N GLY A 202 -11.59 8.32 0.93
CA GLY A 202 -12.11 9.25 -0.07
C GLY A 202 -12.97 10.39 0.49
N LYS A 203 -13.19 10.45 1.81
CA LYS A 203 -14.13 11.41 2.43
C LYS A 203 -13.49 12.73 2.82
N ASN A 204 -12.19 12.75 3.06
CA ASN A 204 -11.48 13.92 3.55
C ASN A 204 -10.44 14.43 2.54
N PRO A 205 -10.75 15.50 1.79
CA PRO A 205 -9.89 16.03 0.73
C PRO A 205 -8.47 16.39 1.17
N GLU A 206 -8.26 16.82 2.42
CA GLU A 206 -6.91 17.22 2.86
C GLU A 206 -5.99 16.01 3.10
N ASP A 207 -6.51 14.78 3.00
CA ASP A 207 -5.68 13.58 2.92
C ASP A 207 -5.09 13.32 1.52
N TYR A 208 -5.46 14.14 0.53
CA TYR A 208 -5.11 13.93 -0.87
C TYR A 208 -4.41 15.14 -1.48
N ALA A 209 -3.52 14.84 -2.42
CA ALA A 209 -2.99 15.76 -3.42
C ALA A 209 -3.50 15.28 -4.79
N ALA A 210 -3.96 16.21 -5.63
CA ALA A 210 -4.46 15.90 -6.96
C ALA A 210 -5.50 14.76 -7.02
N ARG A 211 -6.29 14.57 -5.94
CA ARG A 211 -7.37 13.58 -5.78
C ARG A 211 -6.95 12.11 -5.63
N VAL A 212 -5.77 11.73 -6.12
CA VAL A 212 -5.30 10.34 -6.15
C VAL A 212 -3.97 10.11 -5.46
N GLU A 213 -3.18 11.17 -5.24
CA GLU A 213 -1.92 11.08 -4.50
C GLU A 213 -2.21 11.34 -3.02
N PRO A 214 -1.56 10.64 -2.08
CA PRO A 214 -1.70 10.97 -0.67
C PRO A 214 -1.02 12.32 -0.39
N SER A 215 -1.68 13.19 0.39
CA SER A 215 -1.01 14.34 0.99
C SER A 215 -0.04 13.87 2.07
N GLU A 216 0.74 14.77 2.67
CA GLU A 216 1.57 14.44 3.84
C GLU A 216 0.72 13.84 4.98
N ARG A 217 -0.48 14.38 5.21
CA ARG A 217 -1.40 13.86 6.23
C ARG A 217 -1.94 12.49 5.83
N GLY A 218 -2.31 12.30 4.57
CA GLY A 218 -2.75 11.01 4.06
C GLY A 218 -1.66 9.94 4.15
N GLY A 219 -0.43 10.30 3.80
CA GLY A 219 0.75 9.45 3.92
C GLY A 219 1.00 9.03 5.38
N ARG A 220 0.82 9.93 6.35
CA ARG A 220 0.90 9.59 7.79
C ARG A 220 -0.17 8.60 8.22
N LYS A 221 -1.41 8.72 7.73
CA LYS A 221 -2.48 7.74 8.01
C LYS A 221 -2.14 6.36 7.44
N MET A 222 -1.68 6.31 6.20
CA MET A 222 -1.24 5.06 5.56
C MET A 222 -0.07 4.43 6.30
N ALA A 223 0.93 5.22 6.70
CA ALA A 223 2.07 4.75 7.46
C ALA A 223 1.64 4.16 8.81
N ARG A 224 0.69 4.80 9.51
CA ARG A 224 0.12 4.26 10.75
C ARG A 224 -0.58 2.92 10.52
N LEU A 225 -1.45 2.82 9.51
CA LEU A 225 -2.11 1.55 9.17
C LEU A 225 -1.10 0.43 8.87
N LEU A 226 -0.05 0.74 8.11
CA LEU A 226 1.02 -0.21 7.79
C LEU A 226 1.76 -0.65 9.04
N LEU A 227 2.18 0.29 9.90
CA LEU A 227 2.86 0.01 11.16
C LEU A 227 1.99 -0.85 12.08
N ASP A 228 0.72 -0.47 12.28
CA ASP A 228 -0.22 -1.23 13.11
C ASP A 228 -0.40 -2.67 12.56
N SER A 229 -0.35 -2.84 11.23
CA SER A 229 -0.47 -4.15 10.57
C SER A 229 0.77 -5.04 10.74
N ILE A 230 1.98 -4.46 10.83
CA ILE A 230 3.23 -5.21 10.92
C ILE A 230 3.84 -5.24 12.33
N ASP A 231 3.44 -4.36 13.24
CA ASP A 231 3.94 -4.26 14.61
C ASP A 231 3.86 -5.60 15.38
N PRO A 232 2.79 -6.41 15.27
CA PRO A 232 2.76 -7.73 15.90
C PRO A 232 3.89 -8.65 15.43
N ILE A 233 4.29 -8.51 14.16
CA ILE A 233 5.42 -9.24 13.59
C ILE A 233 6.70 -8.66 14.15
N LEU A 234 6.90 -7.34 14.06
CA LEU A 234 8.10 -6.67 14.55
C LEU A 234 8.40 -7.04 16.02
N ARG A 235 7.38 -7.02 16.89
CA ARG A 235 7.48 -7.36 18.33
C ARG A 235 7.55 -8.85 18.63
N GLY A 236 6.93 -9.70 17.81
CA GLY A 236 6.84 -11.16 18.01
C GLY A 236 8.13 -11.94 17.77
N GLY A 237 9.30 -11.29 17.83
CA GLY A 237 10.62 -11.91 17.62
C GLY A 237 11.15 -12.69 18.84
N GLY A 238 10.35 -12.80 19.91
CA GLY A 238 10.69 -13.57 21.11
C GLY A 238 9.50 -14.41 21.56
N ALA A 239 9.75 -15.71 21.73
CA ALA A 239 8.85 -16.76 22.19
C ALA A 239 7.86 -17.31 21.14
N GLY A 240 8.13 -18.55 20.74
CA GLY A 240 7.26 -19.32 19.87
C GLY A 240 5.85 -19.47 20.44
N SER A 241 4.88 -19.11 19.62
CA SER A 241 3.57 -19.74 19.62
C SER A 241 3.08 -19.74 18.19
N GLY A 242 3.28 -20.88 17.52
CA GLY A 242 2.66 -21.13 16.24
C GLY A 242 1.16 -21.26 16.42
N ALA A 243 0.42 -20.18 16.15
CA ALA A 243 -0.99 -20.21 15.79
C ALA A 243 -1.45 -18.81 15.33
N GLY A 244 -1.69 -18.65 14.02
CA GLY A 244 -2.70 -17.71 13.53
C GLY A 244 -2.21 -16.41 12.87
N ALA A 245 -1.76 -16.48 11.61
CA ALA A 245 -1.79 -15.34 10.69
C ALA A 245 -2.35 -15.75 9.32
N CYS A 246 -3.50 -16.43 9.36
CA CYS A 246 -4.49 -16.47 8.28
C CYS A 246 -5.86 -16.63 8.93
N SER A 247 -6.14 -15.78 9.93
CA SER A 247 -7.52 -15.55 10.32
C SER A 247 -8.04 -14.50 9.35
N THR A 248 -8.98 -14.88 8.49
CA THR A 248 -9.84 -13.92 7.83
C THR A 248 -10.35 -12.97 8.91
N ALA A 249 -9.89 -11.72 8.91
CA ALA A 249 -10.38 -10.72 9.84
C ALA A 249 -11.90 -10.68 9.70
N SER A 250 -12.60 -11.29 10.66
CA SER A 250 -14.03 -11.10 10.81
C SER A 250 -14.18 -9.66 11.26
N MET A 251 -14.77 -8.84 10.39
CA MET A 251 -14.90 -7.41 10.57
C MET A 251 -15.67 -7.11 11.87
N PRO A 252 -15.13 -6.32 12.82
CA PRO A 252 -15.99 -5.69 13.80
C PRO A 252 -16.79 -4.60 13.09
N ALA A 253 -18.11 -4.65 13.27
CA ALA A 253 -19.00 -3.55 12.91
C ALA A 253 -18.51 -2.26 13.59
N SER A 254 -18.55 -1.17 12.84
CA SER A 254 -18.22 0.19 13.25
C SER A 254 -18.60 0.48 14.70
N ALA A 255 -17.59 0.68 15.55
CA ALA A 255 -17.78 1.20 16.90
C ALA A 255 -17.47 2.70 16.89
N GLU A 256 -18.44 3.45 17.39
CA GLU A 256 -18.44 4.90 17.55
C GLU A 256 -17.29 5.41 18.45
N ASN A 257 -16.95 6.68 18.21
CA ASN A 257 -16.13 7.58 19.02
C ASN A 257 -16.03 7.24 20.51
N SER A 258 -14.80 7.12 21.01
CA SER A 258 -14.47 7.65 22.33
C SER A 258 -13.07 8.26 22.32
N SER A 259 -13.02 9.48 22.85
CA SER A 259 -11.88 10.38 22.97
C SER A 259 -10.96 9.99 24.12
N GLY A 260 -9.65 10.26 23.95
CA GLY A 260 -8.75 10.58 25.05
C GLY A 260 -7.75 9.48 25.41
N ALA A 261 -6.62 9.46 24.71
CA ALA A 261 -5.35 9.03 25.27
C ALA A 261 -4.20 9.67 24.48
N ASP A 262 -3.32 10.34 25.23
CA ASP A 262 -2.08 10.97 24.78
C ASP A 262 -1.18 9.90 24.13
N LYS A 263 -0.72 10.12 22.89
CA LYS A 263 0.15 9.21 22.14
C LYS A 263 1.43 9.94 21.73
N PRO A 264 2.60 9.27 21.80
CA PRO A 264 3.89 9.90 21.55
C PRO A 264 4.02 10.41 20.10
N ASP A 265 4.71 11.54 19.99
CA ASP A 265 4.91 12.32 18.78
C ASP A 265 5.92 11.62 17.86
N VAL A 266 5.43 10.85 16.87
CA VAL A 266 6.27 10.19 15.87
C VAL A 266 6.65 11.20 14.79
N ARG A 267 7.89 11.71 14.84
CA ARG A 267 8.45 12.57 13.79
C ARG A 267 9.13 11.72 12.72
N ILE A 268 8.45 11.55 11.59
CA ILE A 268 9.06 11.02 10.37
C ILE A 268 9.67 12.21 9.61
N ALA A 269 10.98 12.21 9.41
CA ALA A 269 11.65 13.20 8.58
C ALA A 269 11.22 13.01 7.11
N ALA A 270 10.45 13.95 6.59
CA ALA A 270 10.19 14.05 5.16
C ALA A 270 11.50 14.43 4.45
N MET A 271 11.96 13.56 3.54
CA MET A 271 13.02 13.92 2.60
C MET A 271 12.47 14.99 1.64
N PRO A 272 13.23 16.06 1.35
CA PRO A 272 12.79 17.10 0.41
C PRO A 272 12.66 16.51 -1.01
N SER A 273 11.55 16.83 -1.68
CA SER A 273 11.38 16.58 -3.12
C SER A 273 12.52 17.22 -3.92
N PRO A 274 13.12 16.52 -4.89
CA PRO A 274 14.08 17.13 -5.79
C PRO A 274 13.36 18.01 -6.81
N THR A 275 13.13 19.27 -6.45
CA THR A 275 12.83 20.32 -7.43
C THR A 275 14.10 20.72 -8.18
N HIS A 276 14.02 20.62 -9.51
CA HIS A 276 14.85 21.30 -10.51
C HIS A 276 16.35 21.00 -10.57
N LEU A 277 16.69 19.99 -11.36
CA LEU A 277 17.88 20.02 -12.22
C LEU A 277 17.46 19.66 -13.65
N ARG A 278 17.06 20.67 -14.42
CA ARG A 278 17.20 20.66 -15.88
C ARG A 278 17.98 21.91 -16.26
N SER A 279 19.24 21.67 -16.61
CA SER A 279 19.98 22.44 -17.62
C SER A 279 19.27 22.34 -18.96
#